data_AF-A0A6J6CN23-F1
#
_entry.id   AF-A0A6J6CN23-F1
#
_cell.length_a   1.000
_cell.length_b   1.000
_cell.length_c   1.000
_cell.angle_alpha   90.00
_cell.angle_beta   90.00
_cell.angle_gamma   90.00
#
_symmetry.space_group_name_H-M   'P 1'
#
loop_
_entity.id
_entity.type
_entity.pdbx_description
1 polymer ?
#
loop_
_entity_poly.entity_id
_entity_poly.type
_entity_poly.pdbx_seq_one_letter_code
_entity_poly.pdbx_strand_id
1 'polypeptide(L)' 'MAIKHPVIVVARLLSVLELYRLSAVSFEQETPLGELSISWDSENFDDETLANLGADYES' A
#
# COMPACT_ATOMS: atom_id res chain seq x y z
N MET A 1 11.99 -19.48 5.35
CA MET A 1 11.58 -19.22 3.95
C MET A 1 12.31 -17.97 3.49
N ALA A 2 13.24 -18.07 2.54
CA ALA A 2 13.95 -16.89 2.04
C ALA A 2 13.02 -16.07 1.15
N ILE A 3 12.93 -14.75 1.38
CA ILE A 3 12.15 -13.85 0.53
C ILE A 3 12.81 -13.85 -0.86
N LYS A 4 12.10 -14.42 -1.85
CA LYS A 4 12.66 -14.62 -3.20
C LYS A 4 12.98 -13.30 -3.91
N HIS A 5 12.36 -12.19 -3.53
CA HIS A 5 12.54 -10.87 -4.16
C HIS A 5 12.32 -9.72 -3.15
N PRO A 6 13.34 -9.32 -2.36
CA PRO A 6 13.18 -8.30 -1.32
C PRO A 6 12.71 -6.95 -1.89
N VAL A 7 13.17 -6.58 -3.09
CA VAL A 7 12.76 -5.35 -3.77
C VAL A 7 11.25 -5.32 -4.05
N ILE A 8 10.66 -6.46 -4.44
CA ILE A 8 9.21 -6.54 -4.71
C ILE A 8 8.41 -6.34 -3.42
N VAL A 9 8.90 -6.87 -2.30
CA VAL A 9 8.25 -6.71 -0.99
C VAL A 9 8.31 -5.25 -0.55
N VAL A 10 9.48 -4.61 -0.67
CA VAL A 10 9.64 -3.18 -0.36
C VAL A 10 8.74 -2.31 -1.24
N ALA A 11 8.71 -2.56 -2.55
CA ALA A 11 7.85 -1.82 -3.47
C ALA A 11 6.36 -1.94 -3.10
N ARG A 12 5.88 -3.15 -2.81
CA ARG A 12 4.48 -3.38 -2.39
C ARG A 12 4.16 -2.69 -1.07
N LEU A 13 5.09 -2.72 -0.12
CA LEU A 13 4.92 -2.01 1.16
C LEU A 13 4.79 -0.50 0.93
N LEU A 14 5.66 0.09 0.11
CA LEU A 14 5.59 1.50 -0.25
C LEU A 14 4.26 1.85 -0.95
N SER A 15 3.76 1.00 -1.84
CA SER A 15 2.45 1.19 -2.47
C SER A 15 1.31 1.18 -1.46
N VAL A 16 1.31 0.26 -0.48
CA VAL A 16 0.29 0.21 0.58
C VAL A 16 0.36 1.46 1.48
N LEU A 17 1.57 1.93 1.79
CA LEU A 17 1.75 3.16 2.57
C LEU A 17 1.23 4.40 1.85
N GLU A 18 1.39 4.46 0.53
CA GLU A 18 0.86 5.57 -0.27
C GLU A 18 -0.67 5.53 -0.34
N LEU A 19 -1.26 4.34 -0.50
CA LEU A 19 -2.72 4.17 -0.43
C LEU A 19 -3.26 4.59 0.94
N TYR A 20 -2.56 4.25 2.02
CA TYR A 20 -2.92 4.71 3.37
C TYR A 20 -2.82 6.24 3.49
N ARG A 21 -1.78 6.87 2.91
CA ARG A 21 -1.62 8.33 2.88
C ARG A 21 -2.80 9.03 2.20
N LEU A 22 -3.41 8.38 1.21
CA LEU A 22 -4.59 8.86 0.49
C LEU A 22 -5.92 8.49 1.17
N SER A 23 -5.89 7.89 2.37
CA SER A 23 -7.07 7.36 3.06
C SER A 23 -7.87 6.34 2.21
N ALA A 24 -7.19 5.65 1.30
CA ALA A 24 -7.78 4.64 0.41
C ALA A 24 -7.95 3.27 1.09
N VAL A 25 -7.04 2.99 2.03
CA VAL A 25 -6.96 1.73 2.75
C VAL A 25 -6.62 2.01 4.21
N SER A 26 -7.05 1.11 5.09
CA SER A 26 -6.56 0.99 6.45
C SER A 26 -5.75 -0.31 6.59
N PHE A 27 -4.87 -0.36 7.59
CA PHE A 27 -4.14 -1.58 7.93
C PHE A 27 -4.00 -1.77 9.44
N GLU A 28 -3.88 -3.03 9.85
CA GLU A 28 -3.72 -3.44 11.25
C GLU A 28 -2.52 -4.40 11.37
N GLN A 29 -1.73 -4.21 12.43
CA GLN A 29 -0.56 -5.03 12.75
C GLN A 29 -0.38 -5.14 14.28
N GLU A 30 -0.82 -6.27 14.83
CA GLU A 30 -0.80 -6.52 16.29
C GLU A 30 0.61 -6.66 16.88
N THR A 31 1.55 -7.16 16.08
CA THR A 31 2.94 -7.39 16.53
C THR A 31 3.94 -6.86 15.50
N PRO A 32 5.09 -6.29 15.93
CA PRO A 32 6.09 -5.80 15.01
C PRO A 32 6.54 -6.87 14.01
N LEU A 33 6.47 -6.56 12.72
CA LEU A 33 6.78 -7.50 11.62
C LEU A 33 5.95 -8.80 11.64
N GLY A 34 4.82 -8.78 12.34
CA GLY A 34 3.80 -9.81 12.31
C GLY A 34 2.88 -9.67 11.09
N GLU A 35 1.75 -10.35 11.12
CA GLU A 35 0.73 -10.29 10.08
C GLU A 35 0.26 -8.85 9.84
N LEU A 36 0.11 -8.49 8.57
CA LEU A 36 -0.39 -7.19 8.13
C LEU A 36 -1.74 -7.42 7.45
N SER A 37 -2.81 -7.02 8.12
CA SER A 37 -4.17 -7.06 7.55
C SER A 37 -4.46 -5.72 6.89
N ILE A 38 -5.00 -5.75 5.67
CA ILE A 38 -5.31 -4.54 4.88
C ILE A 38 -6.80 -4.58 4.53
N SER A 39 -7.49 -3.46 4.69
CA SER A 39 -8.91 -3.29 4.33
C SER A 39 -9.10 -2.02 3.50
N TRP A 40 -9.97 -2.09 2.50
CA TRP A 40 -10.36 -0.93 1.70
C TRP A 40 -11.22 0.02 2.53
N ASP A 41 -10.93 1.32 2.44
CA ASP A 41 -11.76 2.37 3.03
C ASP A 41 -12.60 3.01 1.91
N SER A 42 -13.92 2.90 2.00
CA SER A 42 -14.83 3.08 0.88
C SER A 42 -15.43 4.49 0.77
N GLU A 43 -14.94 5.48 1.51
CA GLU A 43 -15.61 6.80 1.52
C GLU A 43 -15.22 7.73 0.36
N ASN A 44 -13.99 7.68 -0.17
CA ASN A 44 -13.53 8.67 -1.18
C ASN A 44 -12.50 8.16 -2.22
N PHE A 45 -12.23 6.86 -2.30
CA PHE A 45 -11.19 6.32 -3.19
C PHE A 45 -11.77 5.56 -4.38
N ASP A 46 -11.34 5.91 -5.59
CA ASP A 46 -11.83 5.35 -6.84
C ASP A 46 -10.71 4.94 -7.82
N ASP A 47 -11.12 4.28 -8.90
CA ASP A 47 -10.20 3.76 -9.93
C ASP A 47 -9.41 4.86 -10.65
N GLU A 48 -9.95 6.08 -10.74
CA GLU A 48 -9.27 7.24 -11.34
C GLU A 48 -8.11 7.70 -10.46
N THR A 49 -8.32 7.76 -9.14
CA THR A 49 -7.28 8.07 -8.15
C THR A 49 -6.18 7.00 -8.15
N LEU A 50 -6.54 5.72 -8.32
CA LEU A 50 -5.59 4.61 -8.49
C LEU A 50 -4.72 4.76 -9.74
N ALA A 51 -5.33 5.11 -10.87
CA ALA A 51 -4.63 5.21 -12.15
C ALA A 51 -3.57 6.32 -12.17
N ASN A 52 -3.78 7.37 -11.38
CA ASN A 52 -2.84 8.49 -11.24
C ASN A 52 -1.79 8.25 -10.13
N LEU A 53 -1.92 7.18 -9.35
CA LEU A 53 -1.00 6.84 -8.27
C LEU A 53 0.40 6.56 -8.84
N GLY A 54 1.36 7.42 -8.52
CA GLY A 54 2.74 7.26 -8.98
C GLY A 54 3.11 8.12 -10.20
N ALA A 55 2.15 8.75 -10.87
CA ALA A 55 2.39 9.59 -12.05
C ALA A 55 3.25 10.83 -11.74
N ASP A 56 3.16 11.33 -10.51
CA ASP A 56 3.93 12.48 -10.02
C ASP A 56 5.43 12.16 -9.80
N TYR A 57 5.83 10.89 -9.84
CA TYR A 57 7.22 10.44 -9.62
C TYR A 57 8.00 10.21 -10.93
N GLU A 58 7.37 10.35 -12.11
CA GLU A 58 8.02 10.24 -13.42
C GLU A 58 8.67 11.57 -13.90
N SER A 59 8.75 12.60 -13.04
CA SER A 59 9.37 13.89 -13.36
C SER A 59 10.88 13.97 -13.11
#